data_AF-A0AAV6A219-F1
#
_entry.id   AF-A0AAV6A219-F1
#
_cell.length_a   1.000
_cell.length_b   1.000
_cell.length_c   1.000
_cell.angle_alpha   90.00
_cell.angle_beta   90.00
_cell.angle_gamma   90.00
#
_symmetry.space_group_name_H-M   'P 1'
#
loop_
_entity.id
_entity.type
_entity.pdbx_description
1 polymer ?
#
loop_
_entity_poly.entity_id
_entity_poly.type
_entity_poly.pdbx_seq_one_letter_code
_entity_poly.pdbx_strand_id
1 'polypeptide(L)'
;MADAAGHPFEADASFDGGDLDCGNGLLLLIRQHIDPLEPGQLLEFRSTEISVEEDFPAWCRMTGNELVSTVRHGRERSFLVCKGPLSTRRATARGARPPLPVTHAVAEVRIPATLPPPAPTPAIAPLAVMGIGSWPRPRWMLQAIHDHIEGRLSEEEFTSTAEDATRLAVAAQARADVDVLTDGEQRRDNYASFVGARLDNCQLIPLTDLLPLVDDPVKFEQEMQSLDVPASDVRHPALFGPLGRRRPLAVHELEFVRSLSDRPVKIALPGPYLLTRTMWMECISDRAYRSREHLAEDIVRVLREELHFLLAAGAALVQLDEPVLSEVVFTGAKSARSFMCGALSEKGDAGRELAFATQLINGVVAGLPPERLGLHICRGNWTRDERAALAGDYRSLLPVLQQVEVGSLFLELCTPRAGEIDVLKELSVERRIGVGVVNQKLDRVE
;
A
#
# COMPACT_ATOMS: atom_id res chain seq x y z
N MET A 1 -39.59 26.34 -24.34
CA MET A 1 -39.01 25.16 -23.68
C MET A 1 -38.85 24.11 -24.78
N ALA A 2 -37.63 23.94 -25.27
CA ALA A 2 -37.30 22.88 -26.23
C ALA A 2 -36.32 21.94 -25.51
N ASP A 3 -36.63 20.65 -25.55
CA ASP A 3 -35.93 19.57 -24.85
C ASP A 3 -34.40 19.65 -25.01
N ALA A 4 -33.68 19.55 -23.90
CA ALA A 4 -32.26 19.26 -23.90
C ALA A 4 -32.08 17.76 -24.21
N ALA A 5 -32.17 17.40 -25.48
CA ALA A 5 -31.82 16.06 -25.94
C ALA A 5 -30.31 15.84 -25.70
N GLY A 6 -29.98 14.85 -24.86
CA GLY A 6 -28.60 14.43 -24.61
C GLY A 6 -27.96 13.79 -25.83
N HIS A 7 -26.71 13.37 -25.69
CA HIS A 7 -25.97 12.71 -26.75
C HIS A 7 -26.67 11.40 -27.22
N PRO A 8 -26.56 11.04 -28.52
CA PRO A 8 -27.20 9.85 -29.08
C PRO A 8 -26.57 8.53 -28.61
N PHE A 9 -25.39 8.59 -27.99
CA PHE A 9 -24.68 7.44 -27.43
C PHE A 9 -24.05 7.82 -26.09
N GLU A 10 -23.91 6.85 -25.18
CA GLU A 10 -23.13 7.01 -23.95
C GLU A 10 -21.62 7.00 -24.26
N ALA A 11 -20.89 7.86 -23.54
CA ALA A 11 -19.44 7.94 -23.65
C ALA A 11 -18.75 6.80 -22.89
N ASP A 12 -17.65 6.31 -23.44
CA ASP A 12 -16.78 5.31 -22.81
C ASP A 12 -15.80 5.95 -21.81
N ALA A 13 -15.46 7.23 -22.00
CA ALA A 13 -14.71 8.09 -21.09
C ALA A 13 -15.23 9.53 -21.14
N SER A 14 -15.04 10.32 -20.07
CA SER A 14 -15.44 11.73 -20.06
C SER A 14 -14.52 12.62 -19.23
N PHE A 15 -14.35 13.89 -19.60
CA PHE A 15 -13.67 14.90 -18.76
C PHE A 15 -14.22 16.32 -18.94
N ASP A 16 -13.85 17.23 -18.03
CA ASP A 16 -14.20 18.65 -18.09
C ASP A 16 -13.00 19.47 -18.58
N GLY A 17 -13.15 20.13 -19.73
CA GLY A 17 -12.14 20.96 -20.37
C GLY A 17 -12.17 22.43 -19.94
N GLY A 18 -13.14 22.84 -19.11
CA GLY A 18 -13.22 24.19 -18.55
C GLY A 18 -13.32 25.30 -19.62
N ASP A 19 -12.43 26.28 -19.55
CA ASP A 19 -12.33 27.44 -20.44
C ASP A 19 -11.15 27.36 -21.44
N LEU A 20 -10.53 26.18 -21.57
CA LEU A 20 -9.41 25.96 -22.49
C LEU A 20 -9.90 25.90 -23.95
N ASP A 21 -9.17 26.55 -24.85
CA ASP A 21 -9.36 26.42 -26.31
C ASP A 21 -8.45 25.32 -26.92
N CYS A 22 -8.69 24.99 -28.19
CA CYS A 22 -7.92 23.98 -28.91
C CYS A 22 -6.43 24.36 -29.11
N GLY A 23 -6.07 25.65 -29.07
CA GLY A 23 -4.70 26.13 -29.16
C GLY A 23 -3.94 26.16 -27.81
N ASN A 24 -4.66 26.25 -26.70
CA ASN A 24 -4.16 26.48 -25.34
C ASN A 24 -4.36 25.27 -24.42
N GLY A 25 -4.09 24.07 -24.93
CA GLY A 25 -3.95 22.86 -24.11
C GLY A 25 -5.16 21.92 -24.04
N LEU A 26 -6.35 22.32 -24.54
CA LEU A 26 -7.51 21.42 -24.58
C LEU A 26 -7.21 20.16 -25.42
N LEU A 27 -6.52 20.30 -26.55
CA LEU A 27 -6.15 19.15 -27.39
C LEU A 27 -5.20 18.16 -26.71
N LEU A 28 -4.40 18.60 -25.73
CA LEU A 28 -3.54 17.71 -24.95
C LEU A 28 -4.37 16.86 -23.99
N LEU A 29 -5.39 17.45 -23.35
CA LEU A 29 -6.34 16.72 -22.51
C LEU A 29 -7.17 15.75 -23.36
N ILE A 30 -7.67 16.20 -24.51
CA ILE A 30 -8.39 15.32 -25.44
C ILE A 30 -7.51 14.13 -25.85
N ARG A 31 -6.22 14.35 -26.18
CA ARG A 31 -5.27 13.26 -26.47
C ARG A 31 -5.09 12.32 -25.30
N GLN A 32 -4.86 12.85 -24.09
CA GLN A 32 -4.70 12.05 -22.88
C GLN A 32 -5.90 11.11 -22.65
N HIS A 33 -7.11 11.53 -23.00
CA HIS A 33 -8.32 10.75 -22.81
C HIS A 33 -8.74 9.90 -24.02
N ILE A 34 -8.37 10.26 -25.26
CA ILE A 34 -8.73 9.52 -26.48
C ILE A 34 -7.66 8.50 -26.92
N ASP A 35 -6.38 8.77 -26.63
CA ASP A 35 -5.27 7.89 -27.00
C ASP A 35 -5.33 6.52 -26.29
N PRO A 36 -5.84 6.40 -25.04
CA PRO A 36 -6.07 5.10 -24.40
C PRO A 36 -7.27 4.32 -24.94
N LEU A 37 -8.24 4.97 -25.60
CA LEU A 37 -9.46 4.31 -26.07
C LEU A 37 -9.17 3.32 -27.21
N GLU A 38 -10.03 2.32 -27.39
CA GLU A 38 -10.01 1.46 -28.58
C GLU A 38 -10.72 2.14 -29.78
N PRO A 39 -10.34 1.83 -31.03
CA PRO A 39 -11.10 2.29 -32.19
C PRO A 39 -12.59 1.92 -32.09
N GLY A 40 -13.48 2.91 -32.21
CA GLY A 40 -14.94 2.76 -32.05
C GLY A 40 -15.50 3.18 -30.68
N GLN A 41 -14.63 3.44 -29.69
CA GLN A 41 -15.02 3.95 -28.38
C GLN A 41 -15.19 5.48 -28.39
N LEU A 42 -16.05 5.98 -27.49
CA LEU A 42 -16.49 7.36 -27.44
C LEU A 42 -15.90 8.11 -26.25
N LEU A 43 -15.44 9.33 -26.48
CA LEU A 43 -15.01 10.29 -25.46
C LEU A 43 -15.99 11.46 -25.44
N GLU A 44 -16.51 11.80 -24.27
CA GLU A 44 -17.24 13.04 -24.02
C GLU A 44 -16.34 14.07 -23.35
N PHE A 45 -16.36 15.32 -23.80
CA PHE A 45 -15.76 16.40 -23.01
C PHE A 45 -16.58 17.66 -23.08
N ARG A 46 -16.54 18.43 -21.98
CA ARG A 46 -17.29 19.66 -21.81
C ARG A 46 -16.36 20.87 -21.90
N SER A 47 -16.79 21.92 -22.58
CA SER A 47 -16.04 23.18 -22.67
C SER A 47 -16.98 24.37 -22.66
N THR A 48 -16.56 25.43 -21.99
CA THR A 48 -17.23 26.74 -21.96
C THR A 48 -16.68 27.71 -23.01
N GLU A 49 -15.59 27.34 -23.68
CA GLU A 49 -14.90 28.16 -24.66
C GLU A 49 -15.56 28.05 -26.04
N ILE A 50 -15.82 29.21 -26.65
CA ILE A 50 -16.67 29.32 -27.83
C ILE A 50 -15.98 28.83 -29.09
N SER A 51 -14.67 29.08 -29.20
CA SER A 51 -13.83 28.71 -30.35
C SER A 51 -13.74 27.19 -30.58
N VAL A 52 -13.93 26.38 -29.54
CA VAL A 52 -13.83 24.91 -29.61
C VAL A 52 -14.85 24.31 -30.59
N GLU A 53 -16.04 24.89 -30.72
CA GLU A 53 -17.06 24.41 -31.67
C GLU A 53 -16.65 24.57 -33.13
N GLU A 54 -15.81 25.58 -33.43
CA GLU A 54 -15.28 25.82 -34.78
C GLU A 54 -14.02 24.98 -35.05
N ASP A 55 -13.11 24.90 -34.08
CA ASP A 55 -11.78 24.30 -34.24
C ASP A 55 -11.77 22.78 -34.08
N PHE A 56 -12.55 22.25 -33.14
CA PHE A 56 -12.52 20.83 -32.79
C PHE A 56 -12.91 19.88 -33.93
N PRO A 57 -13.94 20.18 -34.78
CA PRO A 57 -14.25 19.35 -35.94
C PRO A 57 -13.08 19.23 -36.93
N ALA A 58 -12.26 20.27 -37.07
CA ALA A 58 -11.08 20.23 -37.94
C ALA A 58 -10.01 19.29 -37.37
N TRP A 59 -9.77 19.35 -36.06
CA TRP A 59 -8.85 18.44 -35.37
C TRP A 59 -9.28 16.97 -35.49
N CYS A 60 -10.58 16.66 -35.36
CA CYS A 60 -11.11 15.30 -35.54
C CYS A 60 -10.75 14.75 -36.94
N ARG A 61 -10.99 15.53 -37.99
CA ARG A 61 -10.64 15.15 -39.37
C ARG A 61 -9.14 14.91 -39.56
N MET A 62 -8.30 15.75 -38.97
CA MET A 62 -6.83 15.63 -39.07
C MET A 62 -6.28 14.40 -38.33
N THR A 63 -6.95 13.96 -37.27
CA THR A 63 -6.51 12.85 -36.42
C THR A 63 -7.20 11.53 -36.74
N GLY A 64 -8.12 11.53 -37.70
CA GLY A 64 -8.88 10.34 -38.09
C GLY A 64 -10.00 9.95 -37.12
N ASN A 65 -10.37 10.84 -36.21
CA ASN A 65 -11.46 10.67 -35.25
C ASN A 65 -12.78 11.25 -35.81
N GLU A 66 -13.92 10.74 -35.34
CA GLU A 66 -15.24 11.19 -35.81
C GLU A 66 -15.99 11.94 -34.71
N LEU A 67 -16.30 13.22 -34.93
CA LEU A 67 -17.21 13.95 -34.04
C LEU A 67 -18.63 13.42 -34.23
N VAL A 68 -19.21 12.87 -33.17
CA VAL A 68 -20.49 12.15 -33.19
C VAL A 68 -21.66 13.08 -32.90
N SER A 69 -21.51 14.00 -31.93
CA SER A 69 -22.54 14.99 -31.62
C SER A 69 -22.02 16.09 -30.70
N THR A 70 -22.72 17.22 -30.72
CA THR A 70 -22.47 18.35 -29.81
C THR A 70 -23.79 18.73 -29.14
N VAL A 71 -23.80 18.85 -27.82
CA VAL A 71 -24.98 19.24 -27.02
C VAL A 71 -24.67 20.52 -26.27
N ARG A 72 -25.62 21.44 -26.22
CA ARG A 72 -25.43 22.75 -25.56
C ARG A 72 -26.23 22.83 -24.26
N HIS A 73 -25.53 23.07 -23.16
CA HIS A 73 -26.10 23.30 -21.83
C HIS A 73 -25.76 24.72 -21.35
N GLY A 74 -26.59 25.69 -21.73
CA GLY A 74 -26.38 27.09 -21.38
C GLY A 74 -25.12 27.68 -22.02
N ARG A 75 -24.11 27.97 -21.19
CA ARG A 75 -22.78 28.48 -21.63
C ARG A 75 -21.78 27.36 -21.93
N GLU A 76 -22.07 26.13 -21.51
CA GLU A 76 -21.22 24.95 -21.71
C GLU A 76 -21.69 24.17 -22.95
N ARG A 77 -20.74 23.57 -23.66
CA ARG A 77 -20.96 22.66 -24.78
C ARG A 77 -20.30 21.33 -24.45
N SER A 78 -21.04 20.25 -24.62
CA SER A 78 -20.52 18.89 -24.54
C SER A 78 -20.29 18.35 -25.95
N PHE A 79 -19.13 17.75 -26.17
CA PHE A 79 -18.70 17.18 -27.44
C PHE A 79 -18.47 15.69 -27.26
N LEU A 80 -19.12 14.88 -28.09
CA LEU A 80 -18.93 13.44 -28.13
C LEU A 80 -18.13 13.06 -29.38
N VAL A 81 -16.95 12.49 -29.19
CA VAL A 81 -16.03 12.10 -30.27
C VAL A 81 -15.74 10.60 -30.22
N CYS A 82 -15.71 9.94 -31.37
CA CYS A 82 -15.32 8.55 -31.54
C CYS A 82 -13.84 8.46 -31.92
N LYS A 83 -13.11 7.52 -31.31
CA LYS A 83 -11.77 7.18 -31.77
C LYS A 83 -11.87 6.41 -33.09
N GLY A 84 -11.37 6.99 -34.18
CA GLY A 84 -11.62 6.43 -35.51
C GLY A 84 -13.05 6.70 -36.02
N PRO A 85 -13.44 6.13 -37.18
CA PRO A 85 -14.78 6.24 -37.72
C PRO A 85 -15.82 5.55 -36.82
N LEU A 86 -16.99 6.16 -36.62
CA LEU A 86 -18.09 5.61 -35.81
C LEU A 86 -18.57 4.25 -36.35
N SER A 87 -18.43 4.01 -37.65
CA SER A 87 -18.69 2.70 -38.28
C SER A 87 -17.82 1.55 -37.74
N THR A 88 -16.69 1.85 -37.10
CA THR A 88 -15.83 0.86 -36.44
C THR A 88 -16.34 0.45 -35.06
N ARG A 89 -17.32 1.18 -34.51
CA ARG A 89 -18.02 0.82 -33.27
C ARG A 89 -18.78 -0.49 -33.53
N ARG A 90 -18.21 -1.60 -33.06
CA ARG A 90 -18.97 -2.82 -32.86
C ARG A 90 -20.08 -2.49 -31.87
N ALA A 91 -21.28 -3.05 -32.07
CA ALA A 91 -22.34 -2.99 -31.08
C ALA A 91 -21.89 -3.74 -29.83
N THR A 92 -21.04 -3.10 -29.04
CA THR A 92 -20.77 -3.46 -27.67
C THR A 92 -22.03 -3.02 -26.94
N ALA A 93 -22.95 -3.97 -26.82
CA ALA A 93 -23.69 -4.04 -25.58
C ALA A 93 -22.63 -4.04 -24.47
N ARG A 94 -22.33 -2.87 -23.90
CA ARG A 94 -22.00 -2.80 -22.48
C ARG A 94 -23.28 -3.28 -21.78
N GLY A 95 -23.50 -4.59 -21.78
CA GLY A 95 -23.81 -5.17 -20.50
C GLY A 95 -22.67 -4.70 -19.61
N ALA A 96 -22.99 -3.93 -18.58
CA ALA A 96 -22.14 -3.85 -17.40
C ALA A 96 -21.55 -5.25 -17.26
N ARG A 97 -20.24 -5.37 -17.47
CA ARG A 97 -19.51 -6.64 -17.30
C ARG A 97 -20.08 -7.18 -16.00
N PRO A 98 -20.82 -8.31 -16.00
CA PRO A 98 -21.60 -8.67 -14.83
C PRO A 98 -20.60 -8.59 -13.69
N PRO A 99 -20.89 -7.81 -12.63
CA PRO A 99 -20.01 -7.83 -11.48
C PRO A 99 -19.75 -9.30 -11.23
N LEU A 100 -18.48 -9.72 -11.12
CA LEU A 100 -18.21 -10.93 -10.35
C LEU A 100 -19.12 -10.77 -9.16
N PRO A 101 -20.15 -11.61 -8.99
CA PRO A 101 -21.16 -11.34 -7.99
C PRO A 101 -20.36 -11.13 -6.72
N VAL A 102 -20.42 -9.91 -6.18
CA VAL A 102 -19.81 -9.61 -4.90
C VAL A 102 -20.68 -10.40 -3.95
N THR A 103 -20.32 -11.68 -3.79
CA THR A 103 -21.02 -12.63 -2.94
C THR A 103 -20.73 -12.28 -1.48
N HIS A 104 -19.77 -11.40 -1.23
CA HIS A 104 -19.54 -10.78 0.07
C HIS A 104 -20.49 -9.60 0.28
N ALA A 105 -21.47 -9.81 1.14
CA ALA A 105 -22.17 -8.68 1.76
C ALA A 105 -21.13 -7.78 2.45
N VAL A 106 -21.10 -6.49 2.11
CA VAL A 106 -20.27 -5.50 2.80
C VAL A 106 -20.67 -5.51 4.27
N ALA A 107 -19.73 -5.88 5.13
CA ALA A 107 -19.92 -5.89 6.56
C ALA A 107 -19.99 -4.47 7.10
N GLU A 108 -20.89 -4.24 8.05
CA GLU A 108 -20.94 -2.98 8.80
C GLU A 108 -19.68 -2.84 9.65
N VAL A 109 -18.93 -1.75 9.43
CA VAL A 109 -17.71 -1.45 10.18
C VAL A 109 -18.07 -0.90 11.54
N ARG A 110 -17.63 -1.58 12.60
CA ARG A 110 -17.80 -1.12 13.97
C ARG A 110 -16.54 -0.41 14.46
N ILE A 111 -16.65 0.91 14.66
CA ILE A 111 -15.57 1.72 15.23
C ILE A 111 -15.78 1.81 16.75
N PRO A 112 -14.77 1.47 17.59
CA PRO A 112 -14.87 1.64 19.03
C PRO A 112 -15.06 3.11 19.40
N ALA A 113 -16.04 3.40 20.27
CA ALA A 113 -16.28 4.77 20.76
C ALA A 113 -15.15 5.30 21.66
N THR A 114 -14.42 4.40 22.33
CA THR A 114 -13.31 4.71 23.22
C THR A 114 -12.18 3.71 23.00
N LEU A 115 -10.94 4.18 23.10
CA LEU A 115 -9.74 3.34 23.01
C LEU A 115 -9.09 3.19 24.39
N PRO A 116 -8.55 2.00 24.72
CA PRO A 116 -7.93 1.78 26.01
C PRO A 116 -6.65 2.64 26.17
N PRO A 117 -6.35 3.11 27.40
CA PRO A 117 -5.10 3.81 27.66
C PRO A 117 -3.93 2.82 27.68
N PRO A 118 -2.69 3.28 27.37
CA PRO A 118 -1.48 2.47 27.52
C PRO A 118 -1.32 1.94 28.96
N ALA A 119 -0.98 0.65 29.10
CA ALA A 119 -0.64 0.08 30.40
C ALA A 119 0.81 0.41 30.79
N PRO A 120 1.15 0.52 32.08
CA PRO A 120 2.54 0.71 32.52
C PRO A 120 3.44 -0.42 32.03
N THR A 121 4.65 -0.08 31.58
CA THR A 121 5.69 -1.04 31.19
C THR A 121 7.05 -0.51 31.63
N PRO A 122 8.03 -1.39 31.95
CA PRO A 122 9.41 -0.96 32.15
C PRO A 122 9.95 -0.20 30.94
N ALA A 123 10.75 0.84 31.19
CA ALA A 123 11.46 1.54 30.13
C ALA A 123 12.52 0.63 29.50
N ILE A 124 12.71 0.77 28.18
CA ILE A 124 13.81 0.08 27.49
C ILE A 124 15.12 0.72 27.92
N ALA A 125 16.04 -0.10 28.42
CA ALA A 125 17.34 0.34 28.89
C ALA A 125 18.21 0.93 27.75
N PRO A 126 19.12 1.88 28.07
CA PRO A 126 20.14 2.30 27.11
C PRO A 126 20.95 1.10 26.61
N LEU A 127 21.31 1.12 25.32
CA LEU A 127 22.05 0.05 24.65
C LEU A 127 21.37 -1.33 24.65
N ALA A 128 20.05 -1.37 24.87
CA ALA A 128 19.29 -2.61 24.77
C ALA A 128 19.41 -3.25 23.38
N VAL A 129 19.68 -4.55 23.36
CA VAL A 129 19.77 -5.39 22.18
C VAL A 129 18.39 -5.93 21.82
N MET A 130 18.00 -5.80 20.56
CA MET A 130 16.72 -6.33 20.05
C MET A 130 16.78 -6.61 18.55
N GLY A 131 15.94 -7.53 18.09
CA GLY A 131 15.73 -7.79 16.66
C GLY A 131 14.79 -6.76 16.03
N ILE A 132 14.87 -6.60 14.70
CA ILE A 132 13.95 -5.71 13.95
C ILE A 132 12.53 -6.28 13.90
N GLY A 133 12.34 -7.59 13.90
CA GLY A 133 11.01 -8.21 13.85
C GLY A 133 11.09 -9.71 13.57
N SER A 134 10.97 -10.06 12.30
CA SER A 134 10.99 -11.43 11.79
C SER A 134 12.25 -12.24 12.13
N TRP A 135 12.06 -13.55 12.32
CA TRP A 135 13.10 -14.55 12.52
C TRP A 135 12.98 -15.67 11.46
N PRO A 136 14.08 -16.39 11.14
CA PRO A 136 14.03 -17.52 10.23
C PRO A 136 12.97 -18.55 10.64
N ARG A 137 12.07 -18.89 9.72
CA ARG A 137 11.01 -19.87 9.96
C ARG A 137 11.52 -21.29 9.72
N PRO A 138 11.20 -22.26 10.59
CA PRO A 138 11.42 -23.67 10.29
C PRO A 138 10.70 -24.09 9.00
N ARG A 139 11.24 -25.06 8.26
CA ARG A 139 10.63 -25.53 7.01
C ARG A 139 9.18 -26.00 7.17
N TRP A 140 8.89 -26.67 8.29
CA TRP A 140 7.53 -27.12 8.60
C TRP A 140 6.56 -25.95 8.84
N MET A 141 7.05 -24.80 9.33
CA MET A 141 6.23 -23.61 9.50
C MET A 141 5.88 -22.97 8.15
N LEU A 142 6.84 -22.95 7.22
CA LEU A 142 6.59 -22.50 5.84
C LEU A 142 5.53 -23.38 5.15
N GLN A 143 5.63 -24.70 5.33
CA GLN A 143 4.62 -25.64 4.83
C GLN A 143 3.25 -25.39 5.47
N ALA A 144 3.20 -25.16 6.79
CA ALA A 144 1.95 -24.88 7.49
C ALA A 144 1.28 -23.58 7.03
N ILE A 145 2.04 -22.51 6.74
CA ILE A 145 1.51 -21.28 6.13
C ILE A 145 0.85 -21.60 4.78
N HIS A 146 1.55 -22.34 3.92
CA HIS A 146 1.04 -22.71 2.60
C HIS A 146 -0.24 -23.56 2.70
N ASP A 147 -0.23 -24.62 3.51
CA ASP A 147 -1.39 -25.49 3.70
C ASP A 147 -2.58 -24.77 4.33
N HIS A 148 -2.34 -23.81 5.24
CA HIS A 148 -3.40 -22.99 5.82
C HIS A 148 -4.02 -22.04 4.79
N ILE A 149 -3.20 -21.36 3.97
CA ILE A 149 -3.66 -20.47 2.90
C ILE A 149 -4.51 -21.22 1.86
N GLU A 150 -4.21 -22.48 1.60
CA GLU A 150 -4.98 -23.34 0.68
C GLU A 150 -6.15 -24.07 1.36
N GLY A 151 -6.42 -23.81 2.64
CA GLY A 151 -7.51 -24.41 3.39
C GLY A 151 -7.33 -25.90 3.69
N ARG A 152 -6.10 -26.42 3.58
CA ARG A 152 -5.73 -27.81 3.91
C ARG A 152 -5.35 -28.00 5.38
N LEU A 153 -5.03 -26.92 6.09
CA LEU A 153 -4.72 -26.92 7.52
C LEU A 153 -5.74 -26.09 8.29
N SER A 154 -6.29 -26.66 9.37
CA SER A 154 -7.24 -25.94 10.22
C SER A 154 -6.58 -24.76 10.94
N GLU A 155 -7.38 -23.76 11.34
CA GLU A 155 -6.91 -22.61 12.13
C GLU A 155 -6.26 -23.05 13.46
N GLU A 156 -6.79 -24.09 14.10
CA GLU A 156 -6.29 -24.62 15.37
C GLU A 156 -4.90 -25.26 15.19
N GLU A 157 -4.74 -26.12 14.18
CA GLU A 157 -3.45 -26.74 13.86
C GLU A 157 -2.43 -25.71 13.40
N PHE A 158 -2.83 -24.73 12.58
CA PHE A 158 -1.98 -23.62 12.17
C PHE A 158 -1.51 -22.80 13.38
N THR A 159 -2.43 -22.47 14.29
CA THR A 159 -2.12 -21.71 15.51
C THR A 159 -1.13 -22.46 16.39
N SER A 160 -1.37 -23.75 16.64
CA SER A 160 -0.45 -24.60 17.42
C SER A 160 0.93 -24.67 16.78
N THR A 161 0.99 -24.85 15.46
CA THR A 161 2.25 -24.92 14.70
C THR A 161 3.01 -23.59 14.79
N ALA A 162 2.31 -22.47 14.61
CA ALA A 162 2.87 -21.13 14.75
C ALA A 162 3.40 -20.86 16.16
N GLU A 163 2.68 -21.29 17.20
CA GLU A 163 3.12 -21.17 18.59
C GLU A 163 4.42 -21.94 18.85
N ASP A 164 4.56 -23.16 18.33
CA ASP A 164 5.81 -23.92 18.43
C ASP A 164 6.97 -23.20 17.72
N ALA A 165 6.71 -22.57 16.57
CA ALA A 165 7.73 -21.82 15.84
C ALA A 165 8.15 -20.57 16.63
N THR A 166 7.18 -19.87 17.22
CA THR A 166 7.44 -18.73 18.10
C THR A 166 8.22 -19.14 19.35
N ARG A 167 7.94 -20.31 19.96
CA ARG A 167 8.75 -20.83 21.08
C ARG A 167 10.22 -21.01 20.69
N LEU A 168 10.50 -21.53 19.49
CA LEU A 168 11.87 -21.66 18.99
C LEU A 168 12.56 -20.31 18.81
N ALA A 169 11.86 -19.33 18.22
CA ALA A 169 12.38 -17.98 18.02
C ALA A 169 12.65 -17.26 19.35
N VAL A 170 11.72 -17.33 20.30
CA VAL A 170 11.87 -16.74 21.65
C VAL A 170 13.01 -17.42 22.42
N ALA A 171 13.10 -18.75 22.36
CA ALA A 171 14.19 -19.48 23.00
C ALA A 171 15.57 -19.12 22.40
N ALA A 172 15.66 -18.89 21.08
CA ALA A 172 16.88 -18.44 20.44
C ALA A 172 17.29 -17.03 20.89
N GLN A 173 16.34 -16.10 20.94
CA GLN A 173 16.55 -14.74 21.44
C GLN A 173 17.00 -14.74 22.92
N ALA A 174 16.36 -15.55 23.77
CA ALA A 174 16.73 -15.69 25.17
C ALA A 174 18.16 -16.24 25.35
N ARG A 175 18.56 -17.25 24.55
CA ARG A 175 19.93 -17.78 24.56
C ARG A 175 20.97 -16.76 24.07
N ALA A 176 20.59 -15.89 23.15
CA ALA A 176 21.42 -14.78 22.66
C ALA A 176 21.44 -13.58 23.62
N ASP A 177 20.76 -13.70 24.77
CA ASP A 177 20.62 -12.68 25.80
C ASP A 177 20.07 -11.33 25.29
N VAL A 178 19.10 -11.40 24.38
CA VAL A 178 18.44 -10.21 23.82
C VAL A 178 17.55 -9.51 24.89
N ASP A 179 17.70 -8.20 25.05
CA ASP A 179 16.98 -7.42 26.07
C ASP A 179 15.48 -7.26 25.76
N VAL A 180 15.12 -7.07 24.49
CA VAL A 180 13.72 -6.91 24.05
C VAL A 180 13.36 -7.96 23.00
N LEU A 181 12.37 -8.80 23.32
CA LEU A 181 11.96 -9.92 22.50
C LEU A 181 10.99 -9.50 21.40
N THR A 182 10.98 -10.27 20.31
CA THR A 182 9.90 -10.28 19.29
C THR A 182 9.28 -11.68 19.23
N ASP A 183 8.09 -11.79 18.65
CA ASP A 183 7.46 -13.09 18.35
C ASP A 183 8.14 -13.82 17.17
N GLY A 184 9.07 -13.15 16.51
CA GLY A 184 9.74 -13.61 15.30
C GLY A 184 8.86 -13.59 14.05
N GLU A 185 7.65 -13.01 14.13
CA GLU A 185 6.66 -12.93 13.05
C GLU A 185 6.36 -14.30 12.39
N GLN A 186 6.42 -15.37 13.19
CA GLN A 186 6.45 -16.75 12.66
C GLN A 186 5.17 -17.12 11.91
N ARG A 187 4.03 -16.53 12.32
CA ARG A 187 2.70 -16.77 11.75
C ARG A 187 2.31 -15.86 10.59
N ARG A 188 3.20 -14.95 10.19
CA ARG A 188 2.93 -13.95 9.15
C ARG A 188 3.54 -14.42 7.84
N ASP A 189 2.77 -14.41 6.75
CA ASP A 189 3.27 -14.72 5.40
C ASP A 189 4.03 -13.51 4.82
N ASN A 190 3.38 -12.34 4.81
CA ASN A 190 3.95 -11.05 4.43
C ASN A 190 3.19 -9.90 5.10
N TYR A 191 3.70 -8.67 4.97
CA TYR A 191 3.14 -7.47 5.61
C TYR A 191 1.68 -7.18 5.26
N ALA A 192 1.33 -7.22 3.97
CA ALA A 192 0.02 -6.80 3.49
C ALA A 192 -1.05 -7.88 3.70
N SER A 193 -0.71 -9.14 3.45
CA SER A 193 -1.58 -10.29 3.72
C SER A 193 -1.91 -10.44 5.20
N PHE A 194 -0.91 -10.26 6.08
CA PHE A 194 -1.08 -10.32 7.53
C PHE A 194 -2.22 -9.41 8.01
N VAL A 195 -2.23 -8.15 7.53
CA VAL A 195 -3.27 -7.17 7.86
C VAL A 195 -4.55 -7.48 7.08
N GLY A 196 -4.45 -7.63 5.75
CA GLY A 196 -5.60 -7.80 4.86
C GLY A 196 -6.51 -8.97 5.25
N ALA A 197 -5.94 -10.09 5.69
CA ALA A 197 -6.71 -11.26 6.16
C ALA A 197 -7.54 -11.01 7.44
N ARG A 198 -7.25 -9.94 8.18
CA ARG A 198 -7.87 -9.63 9.49
C ARG A 198 -8.79 -8.41 9.44
N LEU A 199 -8.92 -7.75 8.29
CA LEU A 199 -9.80 -6.60 8.14
C LEU A 199 -11.18 -7.01 7.62
N ASP A 200 -12.21 -6.33 8.13
CA ASP A 200 -13.54 -6.37 7.53
C ASP A 200 -13.48 -5.76 6.12
N ASN A 201 -14.26 -6.33 5.20
CA ASN A 201 -14.36 -5.90 3.80
C ASN A 201 -13.05 -5.98 3.00
N CYS A 202 -12.07 -6.74 3.49
CA CYS A 202 -10.84 -7.07 2.78
C CYS A 202 -10.75 -8.58 2.57
N GLN A 203 -10.38 -9.01 1.36
CA GLN A 203 -10.17 -10.42 1.05
C GLN A 203 -8.85 -10.62 0.30
N LEU A 204 -8.10 -11.66 0.67
CA LEU A 204 -6.90 -12.04 -0.06
C LEU A 204 -7.25 -12.82 -1.32
N ILE A 205 -6.98 -12.24 -2.48
CA ILE A 205 -7.28 -12.81 -3.79
C ILE A 205 -5.98 -13.12 -4.53
N PRO A 206 -5.80 -14.31 -5.14
CA PRO A 206 -4.63 -14.61 -5.97
C PRO A 206 -4.44 -13.57 -7.08
N LEU A 207 -3.21 -13.14 -7.36
CA LEU A 207 -2.95 -12.17 -8.42
C LEU A 207 -3.49 -12.64 -9.78
N THR A 208 -3.47 -13.95 -10.04
CA THR A 208 -4.04 -14.55 -11.25
C THR A 208 -5.52 -14.25 -11.43
N ASP A 209 -6.26 -14.12 -10.32
CA ASP A 209 -7.69 -13.85 -10.35
C ASP A 209 -7.98 -12.36 -10.54
N LEU A 210 -6.94 -11.51 -10.47
CA LEU A 210 -7.00 -10.09 -10.77
C LEU A 210 -6.75 -9.79 -12.25
N LEU A 211 -6.19 -10.73 -13.01
CA LEU A 211 -5.96 -10.60 -14.46
C LEU A 211 -7.20 -10.16 -15.25
N PRO A 212 -8.41 -10.65 -14.96
CA PRO A 212 -9.61 -10.16 -15.63
C PRO A 212 -9.96 -8.72 -15.23
N LEU A 213 -9.53 -8.25 -14.07
CA LEU A 213 -9.95 -6.99 -13.47
C LEU A 213 -9.05 -5.82 -13.83
N VAL A 214 -7.79 -6.06 -14.21
CA VAL A 214 -6.82 -5.02 -14.58
C VAL A 214 -7.06 -4.46 -15.99
N ASP A 215 -6.73 -3.18 -16.20
CA ASP A 215 -6.96 -2.47 -17.46
C ASP A 215 -6.03 -2.93 -18.61
N ASP A 216 -4.82 -3.36 -18.28
CA ASP A 216 -3.84 -3.91 -19.23
C ASP A 216 -3.36 -5.29 -18.74
N PRO A 217 -4.09 -6.37 -19.09
CA PRO A 217 -3.75 -7.74 -18.67
C PRO A 217 -2.36 -8.18 -19.17
N VAL A 218 -1.93 -7.73 -20.36
CA VAL A 218 -0.65 -8.12 -20.94
C VAL A 218 0.52 -7.51 -20.16
N LYS A 219 0.42 -6.24 -19.79
CA LYS A 219 1.40 -5.58 -18.92
C LYS A 219 1.41 -6.20 -17.52
N PHE A 220 0.24 -6.49 -16.96
CA PHE A 220 0.13 -7.11 -15.64
C PHE A 220 0.70 -8.55 -15.63
N GLU A 221 0.50 -9.35 -16.69
CA GLU A 221 1.15 -10.65 -16.84
C GLU A 221 2.68 -10.52 -16.93
N GLN A 222 3.20 -9.53 -17.64
CA GLN A 222 4.64 -9.26 -17.71
C GLN A 222 5.21 -8.87 -16.34
N GLU A 223 4.47 -8.06 -15.58
CA GLU A 223 4.81 -7.70 -14.19
C GLU A 223 4.78 -8.95 -13.28
N MET A 224 3.77 -9.81 -13.41
CA MET A 224 3.64 -11.08 -12.67
C MET A 224 4.77 -12.06 -13.00
N GLN A 225 5.19 -12.16 -14.27
CA GLN A 225 6.30 -13.00 -14.71
C GLN A 225 7.67 -12.50 -14.22
N SER A 226 7.74 -11.24 -13.80
CA SER A 226 8.94 -10.64 -13.22
C SER A 226 9.06 -10.84 -11.71
N LEU A 227 8.04 -11.47 -11.08
CA LEU A 227 8.07 -11.82 -9.67
C LEU A 227 8.99 -13.02 -9.44
N ASP A 228 9.79 -12.96 -8.37
CA ASP A 228 10.64 -14.08 -7.93
C ASP A 228 9.84 -15.25 -7.31
N VAL A 229 8.52 -15.10 -7.22
CA VAL A 229 7.57 -16.09 -6.69
C VAL A 229 6.45 -16.32 -7.70
N PRO A 230 5.94 -17.55 -7.86
CA PRO A 230 4.82 -17.82 -8.77
C PRO A 230 3.64 -16.94 -8.40
N ALA A 231 3.08 -16.24 -9.39
CA ALA A 231 2.04 -15.26 -9.13
C ALA A 231 0.70 -15.87 -8.65
N SER A 232 0.51 -17.19 -8.81
CA SER A 232 -0.57 -17.97 -8.17
C SER A 232 -0.44 -18.01 -6.64
N ASP A 233 0.79 -17.91 -6.14
CA ASP A 233 1.12 -18.07 -4.73
C ASP A 233 1.10 -16.71 -4.02
N VAL A 234 0.98 -15.62 -4.79
CA VAL A 234 0.87 -14.26 -4.28
C VAL A 234 -0.60 -13.87 -4.22
N ARG A 235 -1.07 -13.57 -3.01
CA ARG A 235 -2.41 -13.05 -2.77
C ARG A 235 -2.36 -11.57 -2.44
N HIS A 236 -3.23 -10.80 -3.07
CA HIS A 236 -3.36 -9.37 -2.87
C HIS A 236 -4.61 -9.05 -2.03
N PRO A 237 -4.55 -8.06 -1.11
CA PRO A 237 -5.71 -7.58 -0.39
C PRO A 237 -6.67 -6.80 -1.29
N ALA A 238 -7.76 -7.43 -1.71
CA ALA A 238 -8.84 -6.78 -2.46
C ALA A 238 -9.87 -6.15 -1.51
N LEU A 239 -10.26 -4.91 -1.79
CA LEU A 239 -11.12 -4.10 -0.95
C LEU A 239 -12.55 -4.05 -1.51
N PHE A 240 -13.54 -4.34 -0.66
CA PHE A 240 -14.95 -4.43 -1.05
C PHE A 240 -15.85 -3.38 -0.36
N GLY A 241 -15.28 -2.60 0.56
CA GLY A 241 -15.97 -1.55 1.28
C GLY A 241 -15.07 -0.92 2.35
N PRO A 242 -15.63 -0.07 3.23
CA PRO A 242 -14.89 0.56 4.32
C PRO A 242 -14.20 -0.49 5.20
N LEU A 243 -12.98 -0.22 5.64
CA LEU A 243 -12.17 -1.18 6.38
C LEU A 243 -12.53 -1.12 7.87
N GLY A 244 -12.72 -2.29 8.47
CA GLY A 244 -12.91 -2.44 9.90
C GLY A 244 -12.00 -3.52 10.45
N ARG A 245 -12.07 -3.76 11.76
CA ARG A 245 -11.51 -4.96 12.37
C ARG A 245 -12.43 -5.40 13.50
N ARG A 246 -12.73 -6.70 13.56
CA ARG A 246 -13.50 -7.28 14.68
C ARG A 246 -12.62 -7.69 15.85
N ARG A 247 -11.34 -7.90 15.60
CA ARG A 247 -10.35 -8.39 16.57
C ARG A 247 -9.04 -7.62 16.37
N PRO A 248 -8.21 -7.50 17.43
CA PRO A 248 -6.86 -6.97 17.29
C PRO A 248 -6.01 -7.78 16.30
N LEU A 249 -5.09 -7.10 15.63
CA LEU A 249 -4.22 -7.68 14.61
C LEU A 249 -3.13 -8.56 15.22
N ALA A 250 -2.43 -8.07 16.24
CA ALA A 250 -1.20 -8.67 16.79
C ALA A 250 -1.22 -8.85 18.33
N VAL A 251 -2.28 -8.45 19.03
CA VAL A 251 -2.33 -8.61 20.51
C VAL A 251 -2.14 -10.06 20.96
N HIS A 252 -2.72 -11.02 20.24
CA HIS A 252 -2.54 -12.45 20.52
C HIS A 252 -1.07 -12.91 20.39
N GLU A 253 -0.30 -12.31 19.47
CA GLU A 253 1.13 -12.58 19.31
C GLU A 253 1.92 -12.08 20.52
N LEU A 254 1.61 -10.86 20.98
CA LEU A 254 2.18 -10.29 22.20
C LEU A 254 1.88 -11.13 23.44
N GLU A 255 0.61 -11.48 23.65
CA GLU A 255 0.15 -12.27 24.79
C GLU A 255 0.86 -13.62 24.84
N PHE A 256 1.01 -14.27 23.69
CA PHE A 256 1.73 -15.54 23.62
C PHE A 256 3.20 -15.39 24.02
N VAL A 257 3.95 -14.41 23.48
CA VAL A 257 5.36 -14.19 23.88
C VAL A 257 5.48 -13.88 25.37
N ARG A 258 4.57 -13.06 25.92
CA ARG A 258 4.54 -12.73 27.34
C ARG A 258 4.22 -13.94 28.23
N SER A 259 3.54 -14.96 27.71
CA SER A 259 3.35 -16.23 28.42
C SER A 259 4.64 -17.06 28.53
N LEU A 260 5.66 -16.75 27.71
CA LEU A 260 6.94 -17.47 27.65
C LEU A 260 8.06 -16.75 28.42
N SER A 261 7.94 -15.44 28.64
CA SER A 261 9.01 -14.61 29.19
C SER A 261 8.49 -13.30 29.79
N ASP A 262 9.14 -12.83 30.84
CA ASP A 262 8.90 -11.53 31.48
C ASP A 262 9.69 -10.38 30.82
N ARG A 263 10.56 -10.67 29.84
CA ARG A 263 11.33 -9.64 29.13
C ARG A 263 10.39 -8.71 28.34
N PRO A 264 10.74 -7.42 28.19
CA PRO A 264 10.02 -6.50 27.32
C PRO A 264 9.80 -7.07 25.92
N VAL A 265 8.61 -6.86 25.34
CA VAL A 265 8.25 -7.37 24.00
C VAL A 265 8.00 -6.22 23.05
N LYS A 266 8.59 -6.29 21.86
CA LYS A 266 8.37 -5.39 20.74
C LYS A 266 7.54 -6.06 19.66
N ILE A 267 6.51 -5.37 19.17
CA ILE A 267 5.68 -5.82 18.06
C ILE A 267 5.92 -4.91 16.86
N ALA A 268 6.26 -5.50 15.72
CA ALA A 268 6.34 -4.80 14.44
C ALA A 268 4.98 -4.87 13.73
N LEU A 269 4.55 -3.76 13.15
CA LEU A 269 3.38 -3.63 12.30
C LEU A 269 3.81 -2.98 10.99
N PRO A 270 3.20 -3.35 9.85
CA PRO A 270 3.37 -2.57 8.64
C PRO A 270 2.90 -1.13 8.83
N GLY A 271 3.66 -0.19 8.26
CA GLY A 271 3.33 1.23 8.34
C GLY A 271 2.14 1.62 7.47
N PRO A 272 1.46 2.74 7.80
CA PRO A 272 0.27 3.17 7.11
C PRO A 272 0.51 3.53 5.63
N TYR A 273 1.67 4.09 5.28
CA TYR A 273 1.97 4.45 3.89
C TYR A 273 2.23 3.19 3.06
N LEU A 274 3.02 2.24 3.58
CA LEU A 274 3.20 0.92 2.99
C LEU A 274 1.86 0.23 2.73
N LEU A 275 0.96 0.17 3.73
CA LEU A 275 -0.35 -0.47 3.54
C LEU A 275 -1.20 0.28 2.51
N THR A 276 -1.24 1.61 2.57
CA THR A 276 -2.01 2.44 1.64
C THR A 276 -1.59 2.19 0.20
N ARG A 277 -0.27 2.18 -0.07
CA ARG A 277 0.26 1.96 -1.41
C ARG A 277 0.12 0.52 -1.88
N THR A 278 0.14 -0.45 -0.97
CA THR A 278 0.06 -1.86 -1.32
C THR A 278 -1.37 -2.35 -1.47
N MET A 279 -2.33 -1.77 -0.76
CA MET A 279 -3.73 -2.20 -0.80
C MET A 279 -4.55 -1.38 -1.81
N TRP A 280 -3.99 -0.31 -2.37
CA TRP A 280 -4.64 0.47 -3.42
C TRP A 280 -4.40 -0.15 -4.80
N MET A 281 -5.45 -0.75 -5.37
CA MET A 281 -5.51 -1.15 -6.77
C MET A 281 -6.65 -0.42 -7.47
N GLU A 282 -6.33 0.42 -8.44
CA GLU A 282 -7.31 1.29 -9.12
C GLU A 282 -8.53 0.52 -9.64
N CYS A 283 -8.33 -0.65 -10.25
CA CYS A 283 -9.40 -1.47 -10.84
C CYS A 283 -10.39 -2.14 -9.85
N ILE A 284 -10.07 -2.14 -8.56
CA ILE A 284 -10.84 -2.85 -7.51
C ILE A 284 -11.22 -1.89 -6.38
N SER A 285 -10.28 -1.05 -5.98
CA SER A 285 -10.39 -0.17 -4.80
C SER A 285 -11.27 1.04 -5.08
N ASP A 286 -11.39 1.48 -6.34
CA ASP A 286 -12.30 2.56 -6.77
C ASP A 286 -13.78 2.27 -6.48
N ARG A 287 -14.14 0.98 -6.39
CA ARG A 287 -15.49 0.52 -6.02
C ARG A 287 -15.79 0.66 -4.54
N ALA A 288 -14.75 0.59 -3.70
CA ALA A 288 -14.85 0.67 -2.24
C ALA A 288 -14.56 2.09 -1.71
N TYR A 289 -13.65 2.80 -2.37
CA TYR A 289 -13.13 4.10 -1.95
C TYR A 289 -13.02 5.06 -3.12
N ARG A 290 -13.32 6.33 -2.87
CA ARG A 290 -13.25 7.39 -3.90
C ARG A 290 -11.83 7.74 -4.30
N SER A 291 -10.87 7.55 -3.41
CA SER A 291 -9.46 7.83 -3.64
C SER A 291 -8.58 7.08 -2.64
N ARG A 292 -7.28 7.02 -2.93
CA ARG A 292 -6.25 6.44 -2.06
C ARG A 292 -6.23 7.10 -0.69
N GLU A 293 -6.49 8.40 -0.62
CA GLU A 293 -6.52 9.17 0.62
C GLU A 293 -7.67 8.71 1.54
N HIS A 294 -8.84 8.39 0.98
CA HIS A 294 -9.96 7.87 1.77
C HIS A 294 -9.66 6.45 2.30
N LEU A 295 -8.94 5.62 1.53
CA LEU A 295 -8.42 4.36 2.04
C LEU A 295 -7.42 4.60 3.19
N ALA A 296 -6.53 5.57 3.02
CA ALA A 296 -5.51 5.89 4.00
C ALA A 296 -6.11 6.34 5.34
N GLU A 297 -7.23 7.08 5.34
CA GLU A 297 -7.96 7.45 6.55
C GLU A 297 -8.40 6.22 7.37
N ASP A 298 -8.92 5.19 6.70
CA ASP A 298 -9.33 3.95 7.36
C ASP A 298 -8.14 3.13 7.84
N ILE A 299 -7.05 3.08 7.06
CA ILE A 299 -5.80 2.42 7.46
C ILE A 299 -5.21 3.10 8.72
N VAL A 300 -5.16 4.42 8.73
CA VAL A 300 -4.69 5.21 9.87
C VAL A 300 -5.53 4.90 11.10
N ARG A 301 -6.86 4.90 10.96
CA ARG A 301 -7.77 4.55 12.06
C ARG A 301 -7.51 3.13 12.57
N VAL A 302 -7.51 2.13 11.70
CA VAL A 302 -7.30 0.71 12.05
C VAL A 302 -5.98 0.50 12.80
N LEU A 303 -4.87 1.05 12.28
CA LEU A 303 -3.57 0.93 12.94
C LEU A 303 -3.51 1.69 14.25
N ARG A 304 -4.12 2.88 14.33
CA ARG A 304 -4.22 3.65 15.57
C ARG A 304 -4.95 2.87 16.65
N GLU A 305 -6.08 2.26 16.30
CA GLU A 305 -6.79 1.40 17.25
C GLU A 305 -5.88 0.25 17.69
N GLU A 306 -5.18 -0.43 16.76
CA GLU A 306 -4.26 -1.52 17.10
C GLU A 306 -3.15 -1.10 18.06
N LEU A 307 -2.53 0.07 17.85
CA LEU A 307 -1.53 0.62 18.76
C LEU A 307 -2.09 0.79 20.18
N HIS A 308 -3.31 1.32 20.32
CA HIS A 308 -3.95 1.43 21.63
C HIS A 308 -4.13 0.07 22.30
N PHE A 309 -4.60 -0.94 21.57
CA PHE A 309 -4.80 -2.29 22.10
C PHE A 309 -3.46 -2.96 22.48
N LEU A 310 -2.42 -2.83 21.66
CA LEU A 310 -1.08 -3.37 21.96
C LEU A 310 -0.43 -2.70 23.18
N LEU A 311 -0.52 -1.37 23.26
CA LEU A 311 0.05 -0.62 24.39
C LEU A 311 -0.70 -0.90 25.69
N ALA A 312 -2.02 -1.08 25.63
CA ALA A 312 -2.85 -1.50 26.76
C ALA A 312 -2.57 -2.96 27.18
N ALA A 313 -2.27 -3.84 26.23
CA ALA A 313 -1.86 -5.21 26.48
C ALA A 313 -0.40 -5.34 26.98
N GLY A 314 0.35 -4.23 27.06
CA GLY A 314 1.68 -4.17 27.65
C GLY A 314 2.84 -4.34 26.67
N ALA A 315 2.66 -4.08 25.37
CA ALA A 315 3.77 -4.04 24.42
C ALA A 315 4.79 -2.98 24.84
N ALA A 316 6.05 -3.33 25.08
CA ALA A 316 7.06 -2.37 25.50
C ALA A 316 7.36 -1.34 24.40
N LEU A 317 7.26 -1.76 23.15
CA LEU A 317 7.47 -0.94 21.96
C LEU A 317 6.62 -1.46 20.80
N VAL A 318 5.96 -0.57 20.07
CA VAL A 318 5.29 -0.88 18.81
C VAL A 318 6.03 -0.17 17.68
N GLN A 319 6.46 -0.91 16.68
CA GLN A 319 7.22 -0.42 15.53
C GLN A 319 6.34 -0.40 14.29
N LEU A 320 6.40 0.69 13.52
CA LEU A 320 5.83 0.77 12.18
C LEU A 320 6.93 0.56 11.13
N ASP A 321 6.71 -0.35 10.18
CA ASP A 321 7.67 -0.70 9.13
C ASP A 321 7.33 -0.02 7.81
N GLU A 322 8.22 0.87 7.35
CA GLU A 322 8.04 1.67 6.14
C GLU A 322 9.22 1.52 5.15
N PRO A 323 9.59 0.29 4.71
CA PRO A 323 10.65 0.10 3.72
C PRO A 323 10.33 0.77 2.37
N VAL A 324 9.06 0.97 2.05
CA VAL A 324 8.57 1.58 0.80
C VAL A 324 9.01 3.05 0.68
N LEU A 325 9.30 3.75 1.79
CA LEU A 325 9.83 5.12 1.72
C LEU A 325 11.19 5.18 1.01
N SER A 326 12.03 4.16 1.18
CA SER A 326 13.28 4.04 0.43
C SER A 326 13.03 3.87 -1.07
N GLU A 327 11.96 3.19 -1.47
CA GLU A 327 11.61 3.10 -2.89
C GLU A 327 11.27 4.48 -3.46
N VAL A 328 10.45 5.26 -2.76
CA VAL A 328 10.00 6.59 -3.21
C VAL A 328 11.19 7.49 -3.56
N VAL A 329 12.27 7.42 -2.76
CA VAL A 329 13.45 8.27 -2.98
C VAL A 329 14.52 7.67 -3.89
N PHE A 330 14.67 6.35 -3.95
CA PHE A 330 15.80 5.72 -4.64
C PHE A 330 15.46 5.04 -5.96
N THR A 331 14.19 4.73 -6.24
CA THR A 331 13.80 4.08 -7.50
C THR A 331 13.52 5.06 -8.65
N GLY A 332 13.30 6.34 -8.33
CA GLY A 332 13.03 7.42 -9.30
C GLY A 332 11.75 7.19 -10.13
N ALA A 333 11.26 8.22 -10.82
CA ALA A 333 10.03 8.15 -11.63
C ALA A 333 10.09 7.19 -12.85
N LYS A 334 11.21 6.47 -13.06
CA LYS A 334 11.47 5.63 -14.22
C LYS A 334 11.53 4.12 -13.92
N SER A 335 11.46 3.71 -12.65
CA SER A 335 11.46 2.29 -12.29
C SER A 335 10.04 1.83 -11.97
N ALA A 336 9.46 1.04 -12.87
CA ALA A 336 8.16 0.38 -12.68
C ALA A 336 8.21 -0.81 -11.70
N ARG A 337 9.38 -1.09 -11.10
CA ARG A 337 9.55 -2.17 -10.12
C ARG A 337 9.25 -1.64 -8.73
N SER A 338 8.08 -1.94 -8.19
CA SER A 338 7.86 -1.81 -6.75
C SER A 338 8.30 -3.08 -6.04
N PHE A 339 8.85 -2.92 -4.84
CA PHE A 339 9.40 -4.03 -4.05
C PHE A 339 8.32 -4.94 -3.45
N MET A 340 7.05 -4.56 -3.56
CA MET A 340 5.92 -5.39 -3.16
C MET A 340 5.01 -5.66 -4.35
N CYS A 341 4.70 -6.95 -4.54
CA CYS A 341 3.75 -7.43 -5.53
C CYS A 341 2.44 -6.61 -5.44
N GLY A 342 2.20 -5.75 -6.43
CA GLY A 342 0.93 -5.01 -6.57
C GLY A 342 0.94 -3.54 -6.17
N ALA A 343 2.04 -2.97 -5.65
CA ALA A 343 2.13 -1.52 -5.50
C ALA A 343 2.48 -0.88 -6.85
N LEU A 344 1.50 -0.29 -7.54
CA LEU A 344 1.74 0.50 -8.75
C LEU A 344 2.74 1.61 -8.41
N SER A 345 3.80 1.75 -9.22
CA SER A 345 4.75 2.85 -9.09
C SER A 345 4.00 4.17 -9.36
N GLU A 346 3.67 4.91 -8.32
CA GLU A 346 3.10 6.24 -8.50
C GLU A 346 4.15 7.18 -9.11
N LYS A 347 3.76 7.82 -10.22
CA LYS A 347 4.52 8.90 -10.85
C LYS A 347 4.30 10.21 -10.08
N GLY A 348 4.70 10.24 -8.81
CA GLY A 348 4.59 11.39 -7.93
C GLY A 348 5.91 12.12 -7.69
N ASP A 349 5.85 13.39 -7.30
CA ASP A 349 6.99 14.10 -6.71
C ASP A 349 7.32 13.45 -5.36
N ALA A 350 8.54 12.92 -5.20
CA ALA A 350 8.98 12.25 -3.99
C ALA A 350 8.74 13.12 -2.73
N GLY A 351 8.89 14.45 -2.83
CA GLY A 351 8.63 15.34 -1.71
C GLY A 351 7.18 15.29 -1.23
N ARG A 352 6.21 15.21 -2.15
CA ARG A 352 4.77 15.10 -1.82
C ARG A 352 4.43 13.76 -1.18
N GLU A 353 4.96 12.67 -1.73
CA GLU A 353 4.73 11.32 -1.19
C GLU A 353 5.34 11.16 0.21
N LEU A 354 6.53 11.72 0.45
CA LEU A 354 7.14 11.74 1.79
C LEU A 354 6.34 12.58 2.79
N ALA A 355 5.78 13.72 2.36
CA ALA A 355 4.91 14.53 3.20
C ALA A 355 3.61 13.79 3.55
N PHE A 356 3.00 13.13 2.56
CA PHE A 356 1.81 12.30 2.76
C PHE A 356 2.10 11.14 3.73
N ALA A 357 3.18 10.40 3.52
CA ALA A 357 3.59 9.33 4.44
C ALA A 357 3.80 9.84 5.88
N THR A 358 4.44 11.00 6.03
CA THR A 358 4.62 11.64 7.35
C THR A 358 3.29 11.94 8.03
N GLN A 359 2.32 12.49 7.27
CA GLN A 359 0.97 12.76 7.78
C GLN A 359 0.29 11.48 8.26
N LEU A 360 0.37 10.39 7.49
CA LEU A 360 -0.24 9.11 7.86
C LEU A 360 0.39 8.52 9.12
N ILE A 361 1.73 8.49 9.18
CA ILE A 361 2.47 7.99 10.36
C ILE A 361 2.07 8.79 11.59
N ASN A 362 2.09 10.12 11.53
CA ASN A 362 1.70 10.98 12.64
C ASN A 362 0.22 10.83 13.03
N GLY A 363 -0.67 10.62 12.06
CA GLY A 363 -2.07 10.30 12.34
C GLY A 363 -2.24 9.02 13.15
N VAL A 364 -1.44 7.98 12.86
CA VAL A 364 -1.44 6.73 13.62
C VAL A 364 -0.94 6.95 15.04
N VAL A 365 0.17 7.68 15.23
CA VAL A 365 0.86 7.80 16.52
C VAL A 365 0.38 8.95 17.41
N ALA A 366 -0.42 9.89 16.90
CA ALA A 366 -0.79 11.12 17.61
C ALA A 366 -1.29 10.88 19.04
N GLY A 367 -0.74 11.57 20.04
CA GLY A 367 -1.21 11.48 21.44
C GLY A 367 -0.92 10.15 22.15
N LEU A 368 -0.17 9.23 21.53
CA LEU A 368 0.37 8.04 22.17
C LEU A 368 1.80 8.29 22.69
N PRO A 369 2.28 7.52 23.69
CA PRO A 369 3.62 7.71 24.28
C PRO A 369 4.75 7.46 23.26
N PRO A 370 5.46 8.51 22.77
CA PRO A 370 6.45 8.35 21.70
C PRO A 370 7.58 7.40 22.08
N GLU A 371 7.98 7.34 23.34
CA GLU A 371 9.01 6.45 23.87
C GLU A 371 8.66 4.95 23.77
N ARG A 372 7.42 4.62 23.46
CA ARG A 372 6.94 3.25 23.19
C ARG A 372 6.59 3.03 21.71
N LEU A 373 6.98 3.96 20.84
CA LEU A 373 6.73 3.90 19.41
C LEU A 373 8.03 3.98 18.62
N GLY A 374 8.10 3.24 17.52
CA GLY A 374 9.25 3.22 16.64
C GLY A 374 8.86 3.25 15.16
N LEU A 375 9.78 3.74 14.33
CA LEU A 375 9.70 3.66 12.89
C LEU A 375 10.92 2.92 12.36
N HIS A 376 10.70 1.90 11.54
CA HIS A 376 11.75 1.20 10.81
C HIS A 376 11.74 1.56 9.34
N ILE A 377 12.92 1.94 8.83
CA ILE A 377 13.14 2.14 7.40
C ILE A 377 14.42 1.40 7.03
N CYS A 378 14.35 0.58 5.98
CA CYS A 378 15.50 -0.11 5.40
C CYS A 378 15.42 -0.06 3.87
N ARG A 379 16.37 -0.71 3.19
CA ARG A 379 16.35 -0.82 1.72
C ARG A 379 15.82 -2.18 1.21
N GLY A 380 14.93 -2.79 1.99
CA GLY A 380 14.26 -4.05 1.66
C GLY A 380 15.11 -5.31 1.86
N ASN A 381 14.43 -6.44 2.07
CA ASN A 381 15.08 -7.72 2.36
C ASN A 381 14.66 -8.88 1.44
N TRP A 382 14.19 -8.58 0.23
CA TRP A 382 13.68 -9.57 -0.73
C TRP A 382 14.77 -10.45 -1.35
N THR A 383 15.99 -9.93 -1.47
CA THR A 383 17.14 -10.65 -2.02
C THR A 383 18.34 -10.61 -1.09
N ARG A 384 19.14 -11.67 -1.17
CA ARG A 384 20.47 -11.76 -0.55
C ARG A 384 21.55 -11.07 -1.39
N ASP A 385 21.29 -10.84 -2.68
CA ASP A 385 22.22 -10.11 -3.55
C ASP A 385 22.12 -8.60 -3.29
N GLU A 386 23.12 -8.06 -2.59
CA GLU A 386 23.18 -6.63 -2.26
C GLU A 386 23.21 -5.72 -3.49
N ARG A 387 23.67 -6.21 -4.65
CA ARG A 387 23.74 -5.43 -5.89
C ARG A 387 22.36 -5.13 -6.45
N ALA A 388 21.40 -6.00 -6.19
CA ALA A 388 20.02 -5.86 -6.62
C ALA A 388 19.18 -5.03 -5.64
N ALA A 389 19.68 -4.77 -4.42
CA ALA A 389 18.96 -4.05 -3.38
C ALA A 389 19.16 -2.52 -3.50
N LEU A 390 18.19 -1.71 -3.02
CA LEU A 390 18.21 -0.24 -3.19
C LEU A 390 19.45 0.41 -2.55
N ALA A 391 20.10 1.34 -3.22
CA ALA A 391 21.26 2.03 -2.67
C ALA A 391 20.96 3.50 -2.45
N GLY A 392 21.40 4.06 -1.32
CA GLY A 392 21.21 5.47 -1.03
C GLY A 392 21.28 5.83 0.44
N ASP A 393 21.69 7.07 0.69
CA ASP A 393 21.90 7.66 2.00
C ASP A 393 20.58 8.21 2.59
N TYR A 394 20.44 8.20 3.92
CA TYR A 394 19.21 8.68 4.59
C TYR A 394 18.96 10.18 4.46
N ARG A 395 19.88 10.99 3.94
CA ARG A 395 19.66 12.44 3.74
C ARG A 395 18.38 12.73 2.97
N SER A 396 18.06 11.93 1.96
CA SER A 396 16.81 12.06 1.19
C SER A 396 15.54 11.81 2.01
N LEU A 397 15.66 11.14 3.16
CA LEU A 397 14.57 10.81 4.07
C LEU A 397 14.55 11.69 5.34
N LEU A 398 15.54 12.58 5.54
CA LEU A 398 15.55 13.53 6.66
C LEU A 398 14.25 14.34 6.81
N PRO A 399 13.56 14.77 5.74
CA PRO A 399 12.27 15.44 5.89
C PRO A 399 11.25 14.62 6.68
N VAL A 400 11.19 13.31 6.47
CA VAL A 400 10.31 12.40 7.22
C VAL A 400 10.88 12.14 8.60
N LEU A 401 12.17 11.76 8.67
CA LEU A 401 12.82 11.35 9.92
C LEU A 401 12.77 12.45 10.99
N GLN A 402 12.79 13.74 10.62
CA GLN A 402 12.68 14.83 11.59
C GLN A 402 11.24 15.11 12.06
N GLN A 403 10.24 14.79 11.24
CA GLN A 403 8.84 15.19 11.47
C GLN A 403 7.98 14.09 12.10
N VAL A 404 8.36 12.82 11.96
CA VAL A 404 7.58 11.72 12.54
C VAL A 404 7.61 11.73 14.07
N GLU A 405 6.48 11.54 14.73
CA GLU A 405 6.31 11.68 16.19
C GLU A 405 6.57 10.38 16.96
N VAL A 406 7.67 9.69 16.63
CA VAL A 406 8.09 8.45 17.32
C VAL A 406 9.38 8.67 18.12
N GLY A 407 9.53 7.94 19.23
CA GLY A 407 10.69 8.04 20.10
C GLY A 407 11.87 7.15 19.68
N SER A 408 11.69 6.26 18.68
CA SER A 408 12.74 5.37 18.18
C SER A 408 12.79 5.28 16.66
N LEU A 409 13.98 5.35 16.10
CA LEU A 409 14.24 5.15 14.66
C LEU A 409 15.12 3.91 14.49
N PHE A 410 14.63 2.90 13.77
CA PHE A 410 15.37 1.68 13.44
C PHE A 410 15.88 1.75 12.01
N LEU A 411 17.16 2.04 11.84
CA LEU A 411 17.75 2.32 10.54
C LEU A 411 18.78 1.25 10.17
N GLU A 412 18.75 0.80 8.92
CA GLU A 412 19.85 0.02 8.31
C GLU A 412 21.12 0.88 8.24
N LEU A 413 22.10 0.63 9.11
CA LEU A 413 23.35 1.38 9.19
C LEU A 413 24.61 0.49 9.13
N CYS A 414 24.43 -0.84 9.02
CA CYS A 414 25.54 -1.80 8.92
C CYS A 414 26.05 -2.00 7.49
N THR A 415 25.33 -1.51 6.47
CA THR A 415 25.70 -1.74 5.07
C THR A 415 26.25 -0.44 4.45
N PRO A 416 27.40 -0.47 3.75
CA PRO A 416 27.91 0.72 3.04
C PRO A 416 26.92 1.30 2.03
N ARG A 417 26.03 0.46 1.50
CA ARG A 417 24.93 0.82 0.59
C ARG A 417 23.92 1.80 1.22
N ALA A 418 23.79 1.78 2.55
CA ALA A 418 22.87 2.65 3.26
C ALA A 418 23.42 4.05 3.57
N GLY A 419 24.67 4.32 3.19
CA GLY A 419 25.37 5.55 3.51
C GLY A 419 26.07 5.48 4.86
N GLU A 420 26.62 6.61 5.28
CA GLU A 420 27.41 6.72 6.51
C GLU A 420 26.54 7.10 7.70
N ILE A 421 26.91 6.63 8.90
CA ILE A 421 26.21 6.97 10.16
C ILE A 421 26.19 8.48 10.48
N ASP A 422 27.07 9.24 9.84
CA ASP A 422 27.21 10.69 10.01
C ASP A 422 25.94 11.48 9.67
N VAL A 423 25.03 10.93 8.86
CA VAL A 423 23.70 11.52 8.60
C VAL A 423 22.91 11.76 9.87
N LEU A 424 23.13 10.96 10.94
CA LEU A 424 22.45 11.14 12.21
C LEU A 424 22.78 12.48 12.89
N LYS A 425 23.93 13.10 12.56
CA LYS A 425 24.30 14.44 13.07
C LYS A 425 23.38 15.54 12.55
N GLU A 426 22.67 15.27 11.45
CA GLU A 426 21.73 16.21 10.82
C GLU A 426 20.33 16.11 11.44
N LEU A 427 20.07 15.12 12.30
CA LEU A 427 18.81 15.03 13.05
C LEU A 427 18.78 16.09 14.16
N SER A 428 17.76 16.95 14.11
CA SER A 428 17.55 18.05 15.07
C SER A 428 16.75 17.65 16.31
N VAL A 429 16.17 16.45 16.33
CA VAL A 429 15.29 15.96 17.40
C VAL A 429 15.94 14.78 18.12
N GLU A 430 16.00 14.85 19.46
CA GLU A 430 16.54 13.77 20.29
C GLU A 430 15.62 12.53 20.25
N ARG A 431 16.18 11.39 19.85
CA ARG A 431 15.47 10.11 19.74
C ARG A 431 16.41 8.95 20.03
N ARG A 432 15.85 7.80 20.39
CA ARG A 432 16.63 6.55 20.39
C ARG A 432 16.89 6.13 18.95
N ILE A 433 18.13 5.84 18.63
CA ILE A 433 18.51 5.30 17.31
C ILE A 433 18.87 3.82 17.48
N GLY A 434 18.12 2.96 16.80
CA GLY A 434 18.47 1.57 16.59
C GLY A 434 19.54 1.49 15.51
N VAL A 435 20.78 1.25 15.92
CA VAL A 435 21.92 1.10 15.01
C VAL A 435 21.98 -0.35 14.55
N GLY A 436 21.63 -0.62 13.29
CA GLY A 436 21.83 -1.94 12.69
C GLY A 436 23.33 -2.27 12.65
N VAL A 437 23.74 -3.35 13.30
CA VAL A 437 25.15 -3.81 13.37
C VAL A 437 25.35 -5.22 12.80
N VAL A 438 24.29 -5.84 12.29
CA VAL A 438 24.32 -7.18 11.67
C VAL A 438 23.75 -7.07 10.27
N ASN A 439 24.53 -7.47 9.27
CA ASN A 439 24.04 -7.58 7.90
C ASN A 439 23.36 -8.94 7.69
N GLN A 440 22.02 -8.94 7.70
CA GLN A 440 21.21 -10.14 7.57
C GLN A 440 21.26 -10.83 6.19
N LYS A 441 21.93 -10.23 5.20
CA LYS A 441 22.04 -10.80 3.84
C LYS A 441 23.22 -11.78 3.71
N LEU A 442 24.20 -11.69 4.61
CA LEU A 442 25.43 -12.47 4.59
C LEU A 442 25.33 -13.67 5.55
N ASP A 443 25.87 -14.83 5.16
CA ASP A 443 25.98 -15.99 6.06
C ASP A 443 27.16 -15.87 7.03
N ARG A 444 28.06 -14.91 6.78
CA ARG A 444 29.28 -14.73 7.56
C ARG A 444 28.94 -13.97 8.85
N VAL A 445 29.39 -14.53 9.98
CA VAL A 445 29.49 -13.81 11.26
C VAL A 445 30.77 -12.98 11.21
N GLU A 446 30.64 -11.67 11.38
CA GLU A 446 31.74 -10.70 11.29
C GLU A 446 32.31 -10.33 12.65
#